data_AF-X1RC74-F1
#
_entry.id   AF-X1RC74-F1
#
_cell.length_a   1.000
_cell.length_b   1.000
_cell.length_c   1.000
_cell.angle_alpha   90.00
_cell.angle_beta   90.00
_cell.angle_gamma   90.00
#
_symmetry.space_group_name_H-M   'P 1'
#
loop_
_entity.id
_entity.type
_entity.pdbx_description
1 polymer ?
#
loop_
_entity_poly.entity_id
_entity_poly.type
_entity_poly.pdbx_seq_one_letter_code
_entity_poly.pdbx_strand_id
1 'polypeptide(L)' 'MANSEFRVKPHEILPGNQMVEFFRDGVFVAGIYPHEDGIRIVSKYMDGVEKEPGYPPAVVVQLSKVK' A
#
# COMPACT_ATOMS: atom_id res chain seq x y z
N MET A 1 5.10 -9.24 -17.49
CA MET A 1 4.94 -8.93 -16.05
C MET A 1 4.70 -7.44 -15.95
N ALA A 2 3.64 -7.01 -15.25
CA ALA A 2 3.37 -5.59 -15.04
C ALA A 2 4.54 -4.97 -14.26
N ASN A 3 5.02 -3.80 -14.68
CA ASN A 3 6.15 -3.15 -14.02
C ASN A 3 5.67 -2.59 -12.68
N SER A 4 6.29 -3.02 -11.58
CA SER A 4 5.87 -2.68 -10.22
C SER A 4 6.95 -1.84 -9.57
N GLU A 5 6.55 -0.73 -8.93
CA GLU A 5 7.48 0.23 -8.34
C GLU A 5 6.98 0.68 -6.97
N PHE A 6 7.90 0.84 -6.02
CA PHE A 6 7.65 1.51 -4.75
C PHE A 6 8.36 2.86 -4.72
N ARG A 7 7.66 3.90 -4.25
CA ARG A 7 8.22 5.26 -4.10
C ARG A 7 8.02 5.73 -2.67
N VAL A 8 9.03 6.35 -2.08
CA VAL A 8 8.90 7.01 -0.77
C VAL A 8 8.71 8.50 -0.98
N LYS A 9 7.67 9.07 -0.38
CA LYS A 9 7.30 10.49 -0.50
C LYS A 9 6.90 11.06 0.87
N PRO A 10 6.99 12.38 1.08
CA PRO A 10 6.31 13.02 2.21
C PRO A 10 4.80 12.76 2.14
N HIS A 11 4.17 12.53 3.30
CA HIS A 11 2.73 12.36 3.37
C HIS A 11 2.03 13.71 3.31
N GLU A 12 1.31 13.98 2.23
CA GLU A 12 0.74 15.32 1.96
C GLU A 12 -0.31 15.75 3.01
N ILE A 13 -1.06 14.79 3.56
CA ILE A 13 -2.12 15.06 4.56
C ILE A 13 -1.61 15.00 6.03
N LEU A 14 -0.50 14.31 6.30
CA LEU A 14 0.03 14.09 7.64
C LEU A 14 1.42 14.72 7.72
N PRO A 15 1.52 16.02 8.07
CA PRO A 15 2.78 16.73 8.05
C PRO A 15 3.85 16.04 8.89
N GLY A 16 5.07 15.96 8.35
CA GLY A 16 6.21 15.32 9.01
C GLY A 16 6.27 13.80 8.86
N ASN A 17 5.22 13.14 8.35
CA ASN A 17 5.23 11.71 8.08
C ASN A 17 5.66 11.39 6.64
N GLN A 18 6.13 10.17 6.44
CA GLN A 18 6.40 9.61 5.11
C GLN A 18 5.31 8.61 4.71
N MET A 19 5.17 8.42 3.40
CA MET A 19 4.32 7.42 2.79
C MET A 19 5.11 6.63 1.76
N VAL A 20 4.87 5.32 1.70
CA VAL A 20 5.31 4.47 0.59
C VAL A 20 4.15 4.32 -0.37
N GLU A 21 4.35 4.68 -1.62
CA GLU A 21 3.39 4.50 -2.69
C GLU A 21 3.76 3.26 -3.52
N PHE A 22 2.77 2.45 -3.87
CA PHE A 22 2.89 1.32 -4.77
C PHE A 22 2.28 1.66 -6.13
N PHE A 23 3.08 1.58 -7.18
CA PHE A 23 2.70 1.79 -8.57
C PHE A 23 2.74 0.49 -9.35
N ARG A 24 1.77 0.32 -10.26
CA ARG A 24 1.74 -0.75 -11.26
C ARG A 24 1.52 -0.13 -12.62
N ASP A 25 2.45 -0.35 -13.56
CA ASP A 25 2.43 0.20 -14.91
C ASP A 25 2.25 1.74 -14.92
N GLY A 26 2.91 2.43 -13.98
CA GLY A 26 2.85 3.89 -13.84
C GLY A 26 1.60 4.44 -13.14
N VAL A 27 0.63 3.60 -12.79
CA VAL A 27 -0.60 3.99 -12.08
C VAL A 27 -0.40 3.84 -10.57
N PHE A 28 -0.78 4.85 -9.77
CA PHE A 28 -0.83 4.73 -8.31
C PHE A 28 -1.91 3.73 -7.91
N VAL A 29 -1.51 2.67 -7.22
CA VAL A 29 -2.42 1.58 -6.83
C VAL A 29 -2.71 1.58 -5.35
N ALA A 30 -1.69 1.73 -4.51
CA ALA A 30 -1.85 1.69 -3.06
C ALA A 30 -0.81 2.57 -2.38
N GLY A 31 -1.00 2.84 -1.09
CA GLY A 31 0.11 3.34 -0.29
C GLY A 31 0.00 3.00 1.18
N ILE A 32 1.12 3.21 1.87
CA ILE A 32 1.40 2.71 3.21
C ILE A 32 1.98 3.86 4.04
N TYR A 33 1.43 4.12 5.21
CA TYR A 33 1.90 5.20 6.08
C TYR A 33 1.61 4.94 7.57
N PRO A 34 2.38 5.57 8.49
CA PRO A 34 2.10 5.51 9.92
C PRO A 34 0.74 6.13 10.28
N HIS A 35 0.02 5.50 11.20
CA HIS A 35 -1.24 5.99 11.75
C HIS A 35 -1.25 5.78 13.28
N GLU A 36 -2.15 6.45 13.99
CA GLU A 36 -2.19 6.44 15.47
C GLU A 36 -2.30 5.02 16.08
N ASP A 37 -2.93 4.10 15.36
CA ASP A 37 -3.17 2.71 15.74
C ASP A 37 -2.21 1.70 15.06
N GLY A 38 -1.20 2.19 14.33
CA GLY A 38 -0.19 1.35 13.67
C GLY A 38 0.22 1.84 12.29
N ILE A 39 0.03 1.00 11.27
CA ILE A 39 0.34 1.33 9.87
C ILE A 39 -0.93 1.13 9.06
N ARG A 40 -1.30 2.13 8.25
CA ARG A 40 -2.42 2.01 7.32
C ARG A 40 -1.92 1.66 5.93
N ILE A 41 -2.65 0.76 5.28
CA ILE A 41 -2.54 0.51 3.84
C ILE A 41 -3.83 1.00 3.20
N VAL A 42 -3.73 1.89 2.23
CA VAL A 42 -4.87 2.45 1.49
C VAL A 42 -4.79 2.09 0.02
N SER A 43 -5.93 1.76 -0.59
CA SER A 43 -6.04 1.57 -2.03
C SER A 43 -7.49 1.70 -2.46
N LYS A 44 -7.73 2.40 -3.58
CA LYS A 44 -9.06 2.41 -4.23
C LYS A 44 -9.38 1.09 -4.96
N TYR A 45 -8.38 0.21 -5.09
CA TYR A 45 -8.49 -1.08 -5.75
C TYR A 45 -8.53 -2.23 -4.73
N MET A 46 -8.54 -1.94 -3.43
CA MET A 46 -8.60 -2.96 -2.38
C MET A 46 -9.89 -3.78 -2.51
N ASP A 47 -9.72 -5.08 -2.69
CA ASP A 47 -10.82 -6.05 -2.86
C ASP A 47 -10.94 -6.99 -1.64
N GLY A 48 -9.84 -7.14 -0.90
CA GLY A 48 -9.80 -7.99 0.28
C GLY A 48 -8.48 -7.84 1.03
N VAL A 49 -8.46 -8.37 2.25
CA VAL A 49 -7.27 -8.44 3.10
C VAL A 49 -7.21 -9.81 3.74
N GLU A 50 -6.10 -10.50 3.56
CA GLU A 50 -5.84 -11.81 4.16
C GLU A 50 -4.60 -11.75 5.05
N LYS A 51 -4.67 -12.46 6.18
CA LYS A 51 -3.51 -12.66 7.04
C LYS A 51 -2.90 -14.01 6.71
N GLU A 52 -1.68 -14.00 6.20
CA GLU A 52 -0.94 -15.22 5.94
C GLU A 52 -0.15 -15.64 7.19
N PRO A 53 -0.38 -16.85 7.71
CA PRO A 53 0.41 -17.38 8.81
C PRO A 53 1.82 -17.72 8.29
N GLY A 54 2.82 -17.00 8.78
CA GLY A 54 4.22 -17.16 8.43
C GLY A 54 5.13 -16.54 9.50
N TYR A 55 6.45 -16.57 9.30
CA TYR A 55 7.41 -15.88 10.16
C TYR A 55 8.40 -15.04 9.32
N PRO A 56 8.23 -13.70 9.25
CA PRO A 56 7.16 -12.94 9.91
C PRO A 56 5.78 -13.20 9.26
N PRO A 57 4.67 -13.05 10.02
CA PRO A 57 3.34 -13.09 9.44
C PRO A 57 3.17 -11.95 8.44
N ALA A 58 2.42 -12.19 7.36
CA ALA A 58 2.17 -11.19 6.34
C ALA A 58 0.69 -10.82 6.28
N VAL A 59 0.44 -9.60 5.83
CA VAL A 59 -0.90 -9.15 5.43
C VAL A 59 -0.87 -8.97 3.92
N VAL A 60 -1.68 -9.75 3.21
CA VAL A 60 -1.83 -9.65 1.76
C VAL A 60 -3.02 -8.77 1.47
N VAL A 61 -2.77 -7.64 0.83
CA VAL A 61 -3.82 -6.76 0.30
C VAL A 61 -4.12 -7.21 -1.12
N GLN A 62 -5.31 -7.76 -1.31
CA GLN A 62 -5.79 -8.19 -2.61
C GLN A 62 -6.26 -6.96 -3.38
N LEU A 63 -5.78 -6.82 -4.61
CA LEU A 63 -6.02 -5.65 -5.46
C LEU A 63 -6.78 -6.09 -6.71
N SER A 64 -7.98 -5.56 -6.87
CA SER A 64 -8.76 -5.69 -8.11
C SER A 64 -8.01 -5.09 -9.30
N LYS A 65 -8.36 -5.53 -10.51
CA LYS A 65 -7.74 -4.98 -11.72
C LYS A 65 -7.95 -3.47 -11.78
N VAL A 66 -6.88 -2.75 -12.08
CA VAL A 66 -6.94 -1.36 -12.51
C VAL A 66 -7.83 -1.33 -13.75
N LYS A 67 -9.03 -0.75 -13.62
CA LYS A 67 -9.88 -0.43 -14.79
C LYS A 67 -9.22 0.64 -15.63
#